data_AF-A0A4R3RCF6-F1
#
_entry.id   AF-A0A4R3RCF6-F1
#
_cell.length_a   1.000
_cell.length_b   1.000
_cell.length_c   1.000
_cell.angle_alpha   90.00
_cell.angle_beta   90.00
_cell.angle_gamma   90.00
#
_symmetry.space_group_name_H-M   'P 1'
#
loop_
_entity.id
_entity.type
_entity.pdbx_description
1 polymer ?
#
loop_
_entity_poly.entity_id
_entity_poly.type
_entity_poly.pdbx_seq_one_letter_code
_entity_poly.pdbx_strand_id
1 'polypeptide(L)'
;MQRKLKISAESKAALRQFLAENEVDLGCRPVARREGDRTTTIGIADEAQVDQLVARASLGISIEILEAVPDTRSRLGLVSSGNRFLSGELPRGPGKKE
;
A
#
# COMPACT_ATOMS: atom_id res chain seq x y z
N MET A 1 -12.61 -3.20 -4.28
CA MET A 1 -11.32 -3.93 -4.18
C MET A 1 -10.25 -2.92 -3.78
N GLN A 2 -9.28 -3.28 -2.92
CA GLN A 2 -8.20 -2.34 -2.57
C GLN A 2 -7.12 -2.35 -3.66
N ARG A 3 -6.59 -1.17 -3.98
CA ARG A 3 -5.53 -0.97 -4.96
C ARG A 3 -4.32 -0.33 -4.31
N LYS A 4 -3.14 -0.77 -4.73
CA LYS A 4 -1.87 -0.15 -4.37
C LYS A 4 -1.61 0.99 -5.34
N LEU A 5 -1.39 2.17 -4.77
CA LEU A 5 -1.13 3.40 -5.52
C LEU A 5 0.31 3.83 -5.29
N LYS A 6 0.95 4.32 -6.34
CA LYS A 6 2.18 5.11 -6.26
C LYS A 6 1.81 6.57 -6.48
N ILE A 7 2.00 7.38 -5.45
CA ILE A 7 1.72 8.82 -5.47
C ILE A 7 3.05 9.55 -5.58
N SER A 8 3.21 10.35 -6.63
CA SER A 8 4.45 11.02 -6.99
C SER A 8 4.25 12.52 -7.10
N ALA A 9 5.02 13.30 -6.35
CA ALA A 9 4.99 14.76 -6.37
C ALA A 9 6.35 15.36 -6.76
N GLU A 10 6.38 16.60 -7.23
CA GLU A 10 7.63 17.33 -7.52
C GLU A 10 8.48 17.60 -6.27
N SER A 11 7.85 17.69 -5.11
CA SER A 11 8.55 17.92 -3.85
C SER A 11 7.91 17.18 -2.68
N LYS A 12 8.69 16.97 -1.63
CA LYS A 12 8.20 16.40 -0.36
C LYS A 12 7.11 17.27 0.28
N ALA A 13 7.18 18.60 0.12
CA ALA A 13 6.18 19.52 0.64
C ALA A 13 4.84 19.35 -0.08
N ALA A 14 4.86 19.32 -1.42
CA ALA A 14 3.67 19.07 -2.23
C ALA A 14 3.04 17.69 -1.92
N LEU A 15 3.87 16.65 -1.78
CA LEU A 15 3.39 15.32 -1.40
C LEU A 15 2.72 15.33 -0.03
N ARG A 16 3.34 15.99 0.96
CA ARG A 16 2.81 16.06 2.32
C ARG A 16 1.50 16.85 2.37
N GLN A 17 1.39 17.94 1.61
CA GLN A 17 0.16 18.72 1.52
C GLN A 17 -0.97 17.88 0.92
N PHE A 18 -0.73 17.23 -0.21
CA PHE A 18 -1.72 16.36 -0.85
C PHE A 18 -2.21 15.24 0.08
N LEU A 19 -1.30 14.61 0.84
CA LEU A 19 -1.65 13.56 1.80
C LEU A 19 -2.31 14.08 3.08
N ALA A 20 -2.16 15.37 3.42
CA ALA A 20 -2.86 15.96 4.56
C ALA A 20 -4.31 16.32 4.21
N GLU A 21 -4.57 16.64 2.95
CA GLU A 21 -5.90 16.99 2.44
C GLU A 21 -6.73 15.77 2.02
N ASN A 22 -6.10 14.60 1.89
CA ASN A 22 -6.74 13.37 1.43
C ASN A 22 -6.39 12.20 2.34
N GLU A 23 -7.40 11.48 2.83
CA GLU A 23 -7.22 10.28 3.63
C GLU A 23 -6.74 9.12 2.75
N VAL A 24 -5.44 8.83 2.78
CA VAL A 24 -4.82 7.68 2.11
C VAL A 24 -4.18 6.79 3.17
N ASP A 25 -4.46 5.49 3.13
CA ASP A 25 -3.77 4.53 3.99
C ASP A 25 -2.34 4.31 3.47
N LEU A 26 -1.34 4.73 4.24
CA LEU A 26 0.07 4.57 3.93
C LEU A 26 0.70 3.33 4.60
N GLY A 27 -0.10 2.56 5.34
CA GLY A 27 0.33 1.41 6.12
C GLY A 27 1.16 1.77 7.35
N CYS A 28 1.70 0.75 8.03
CA CYS A 28 2.35 0.90 9.33
C CYS A 28 3.72 1.61 9.29
N ARG A 29 4.33 1.79 8.11
CA ARG A 29 5.63 2.46 7.92
C ARG A 29 5.66 3.18 6.58
N PRO A 30 5.03 4.36 6.47
CA PRO A 30 5.08 5.16 5.26
C PRO A 30 6.53 5.50 4.92
N VAL A 31 6.95 5.22 3.69
CA VAL A 31 8.24 5.67 3.18
C VAL A 31 8.01 6.57 2.00
N ALA A 32 8.50 7.81 2.10
CA ALA A 32 8.68 8.68 0.96
C ALA A 32 10.09 8.47 0.40
N ARG A 33 10.19 8.11 -0.88
CA ARG A 33 11.47 7.94 -1.58
C ARG A 33 11.63 9.04 -2.61
N ARG A 34 12.88 9.38 -2.92
CA ARG A 34 13.18 10.25 -4.06
C ARG A 34 13.44 9.36 -5.28
N GLU A 35 12.77 9.65 -6.38
CA GLU A 35 12.87 8.91 -7.63
C GLU A 35 13.09 9.95 -8.74
N GLY A 36 14.35 10.12 -9.13
CA GLY A 36 14.78 11.24 -9.97
C GLY A 36 14.58 12.60 -9.30
N ASP A 37 13.82 13.46 -9.96
CA ASP A 37 13.42 14.79 -9.50
C ASP A 37 12.18 14.77 -8.60
N ARG A 38 11.45 13.65 -8.56
CA ARG A 38 10.18 13.53 -7.82
C ARG A 38 10.33 12.82 -6.47
N THR A 39 9.38 13.07 -5.59
CA THR A 39 9.19 12.37 -4.32
C THR A 39 7.98 11.45 -4.43
N THR A 40 8.17 10.16 -4.18
CA THR A 40 7.16 9.12 -4.35
C THR A 40 6.84 8.44 -3.03
N THR A 41 5.58 8.05 -2.85
CA THR A 41 5.16 7.18 -1.74
C THR A 41 4.15 6.16 -2.23
N ILE A 42 3.94 5.12 -1.42
CA ILE A 42 3.00 4.07 -1.70
C ILE A 42 1.83 4.18 -0.73
N GLY A 43 0.62 4.17 -1.27
CA GLY A 43 -0.62 4.14 -0.52
C GLY A 43 -1.50 2.96 -0.94
N ILE A 44 -2.50 2.69 -0.11
CA ILE A 44 -3.58 1.74 -0.37
C ILE A 44 -4.88 2.52 -0.28
N ALA A 45 -5.74 2.33 -1.27
CA ALA A 45 -7.06 2.96 -1.32
C ALA A 45 -8.07 1.98 -1.92
N ASP A 46 -9.34 2.12 -1.56
CA ASP A 46 -10.40 1.47 -2.32
C ASP A 46 -10.64 2.17 -3.67
N GLU A 47 -11.32 1.51 -4.59
CA GLU A 47 -11.53 2.00 -5.95
C GLU A 47 -12.26 3.36 -6.01
N ALA A 48 -13.24 3.59 -5.14
CA ALA A 48 -13.95 4.87 -5.08
C ALA A 48 -13.03 6.00 -4.56
N GLN A 49 -12.15 5.69 -3.61
CA GLN A 49 -11.11 6.59 -3.13
C GLN A 49 -10.06 6.85 -4.21
N VAL A 50 -9.67 5.86 -5.03
CA VAL A 50 -8.76 6.06 -6.16
C VAL A 50 -9.33 7.13 -7.10
N ASP A 51 -10.59 7.00 -7.51
CA ASP A 51 -11.24 7.93 -8.42
C ASP A 51 -11.28 9.36 -7.84
N GLN A 52 -11.56 9.49 -6.54
CA GLN A 52 -11.51 10.78 -5.84
C GLN A 52 -10.10 11.38 -5.79
N LEU A 53 -9.08 10.56 -5.51
CA LEU A 53 -7.69 11.00 -5.46
C LEU A 53 -7.21 11.46 -6.83
N VAL A 54 -7.58 10.74 -7.90
CA VAL A 54 -7.26 11.12 -9.28
C VAL A 54 -7.97 12.41 -9.66
N ALA A 55 -9.25 12.57 -9.29
CA ALA A 55 -10.00 13.80 -9.56
C ALA A 55 -9.44 15.04 -8.81
N ARG A 56 -8.84 14.83 -7.63
CA ARG A 56 -8.23 15.88 -6.81
C ARG A 56 -6.75 16.09 -7.08
N ALA A 57 -6.13 15.28 -7.95
CA ALA A 57 -4.73 15.43 -8.28
C ALA A 57 -4.51 16.81 -8.93
N SER A 58 -3.80 17.68 -8.22
CA SER A 58 -3.42 19.00 -8.73
C SER A 58 -2.22 18.89 -9.69
N LEU A 59 -1.93 19.98 -10.41
CA LEU A 59 -0.67 20.14 -11.14
C LEU A 59 0.51 19.74 -10.23
N GLY A 60 1.36 18.85 -10.73
CA GLY A 60 2.53 18.34 -10.00
C GLY A 60 2.29 17.07 -9.19
N ILE A 61 1.06 16.53 -9.08
CA ILE A 61 0.78 15.21 -8.50
C ILE A 61 0.50 14.19 -9.61
N SER A 62 1.14 13.03 -9.53
CA SER A 62 0.91 11.89 -10.42
C SER A 62 0.56 10.66 -9.58
N ILE A 63 -0.50 9.95 -9.98
CA ILE A 63 -0.98 8.76 -9.31
C ILE A 63 -0.92 7.61 -10.30
N GLU A 64 -0.10 6.61 -10.01
CA GLU A 64 0.01 5.38 -10.79
C GLU A 64 -0.63 4.23 -10.00
N ILE A 65 -1.53 3.51 -10.64
CA ILE A 65 -2.20 2.34 -10.06
C ILE A 65 -1.32 1.12 -10.36
N LEU A 66 -0.67 0.56 -9.34
CA LEU A 66 0.29 -0.53 -9.53
C LEU A 66 -0.41 -1.87 -9.69
N GLU A 67 -1.00 -2.37 -8.61
CA GLU A 67 -1.59 -3.70 -8.54
C GLU A 67 -2.79 -3.69 -7.60
N ALA A 68 -3.75 -4.57 -7.86
CA ALA A 68 -4.81 -4.84 -6.91
C ALA A 68 -4.22 -5.64 -5.74
N VAL A 69 -4.48 -5.22 -4.50
CA VAL A 69 -4.01 -5.96 -3.34
C VAL A 69 -5.00 -7.11 -3.13
N PRO A 70 -4.59 -8.39 -3.34
CA PRO A 70 -5.47 -9.51 -3.03
C PRO A 70 -5.76 -9.49 -1.54
N ASP A 71 -7.02 -9.69 -1.19
CA ASP A 71 -7.44 -9.73 0.22
C ASP A 71 -6.71 -10.86 0.96
N THR A 72 -6.61 -10.75 2.29
CA THR A 72 -5.88 -11.71 3.12
C THR A 72 -6.33 -13.15 2.90
N ARG A 73 -7.62 -13.38 2.63
CA ARG A 73 -8.17 -14.72 2.38
C ARG A 73 -7.73 -15.24 1.00
N SER A 74 -7.78 -14.41 -0.03
CA SER A 74 -7.25 -14.76 -1.35
C SER A 74 -5.74 -15.03 -1.31
N ARG A 75 -4.98 -14.28 -0.51
CA ARG A 75 -3.55 -14.53 -0.30
C ARG A 75 -3.26 -15.90 0.32
N LEU A 76 -4.11 -16.38 1.23
CA LEU A 76 -3.96 -17.73 1.80
C LEU A 76 -4.12 -18.83 0.75
N GLY A 77 -4.93 -18.61 -0.28
CA GLY A 77 -5.10 -19.53 -1.41
C GLY A 77 -3.94 -19.54 -2.41
N LEU A 78 -3.05 -18.53 -2.38
CA LEU A 78 -1.85 -18.46 -3.22
C LEU A 78 -0.64 -19.18 -2.61
N VAL A 79 -0.71 -19.53 -1.32
CA VAL A 79 0.33 -20.32 -0.66
C VAL A 79 0.10 -21.78 -1.03
N SER A 80 1.15 -22.45 -1.54
CA SER A 80 1.07 -23.87 -1.90
C SER A 80 0.58 -24.73 -0.73
N SER A 81 0.08 -25.92 -1.04
CA SER A 81 -0.52 -26.93 -0.15
C SER A 81 0.28 -27.33 1.11
N GLY A 82 1.46 -26.74 1.34
CA GLY A 82 2.27 -26.87 2.55
C GLY A 82 2.09 -25.74 3.58
N ASN A 83 1.04 -24.90 3.50
CA ASN A 83 0.76 -23.92 4.54
C ASN A 83 0.34 -24.62 5.85
N ARG A 84 1.31 -24.85 6.74
CA ARG A 84 1.16 -25.50 8.05
C ARG A 84 0.20 -24.77 9.02
N PHE A 85 -0.25 -23.56 8.67
CA PHE A 85 -1.21 -22.80 9.45
C PHE A 85 -2.66 -22.96 8.98
N LEU A 86 -2.90 -23.64 7.83
CA LEU A 86 -4.26 -23.94 7.34
C LEU A 86 -4.98 -24.97 8.22
N SER A 87 -4.26 -25.89 8.85
CA SER A 87 -4.84 -26.96 9.69
C SER A 87 -5.26 -26.49 11.08
N GLY A 88 -5.00 -25.23 11.45
CA GLY A 88 -5.27 -24.73 12.80
C GLY A 88 -4.38 -25.33 13.90
N GLU A 89 -3.36 -26.11 13.53
CA GLU A 89 -2.38 -26.63 14.47
C GLU A 89 -1.47 -25.51 14.99
N LEU A 90 -1.70 -25.10 16.23
CA LEU A 90 -0.81 -24.20 16.95
C LEU A 90 0.54 -24.92 17.16
N PRO A 91 1.67 -24.39 16.65
CA PRO A 91 2.96 -25.00 16.89
C PRO A 91 3.25 -25.03 18.40
N ARG A 92 3.50 -26.22 18.93
CA ARG A 92 3.93 -26.42 20.32
C ARG A 92 5.41 -26.77 20.33
N GLY A 93 6.19 -26.00 21.09
CA GLY A 93 7.62 -26.20 21.25
C GLY A 93 8.25 -24.97 21.92
N PRO A 94 9.47 -25.09 22.49
CA PRO A 94 10.20 -23.95 22.99
C PRO A 94 10.60 -23.12 21.76
N GLY A 95 9.81 -22.12 21.40
CA GLY A 95 10.10 -21.21 20.30
C GLY A 95 11.40 -20.47 20.57
N LYS A 96 12.53 -21.09 20.22
CA LYS A 96 13.84 -20.45 20.27
C LYS A 96 13.88 -19.43 19.15
N LYS A 97 13.82 -18.16 19.53
CA LYS A 97 14.42 -17.08 18.75
C LYS A 97 15.91 -17.11 19.09
N GLU A 98 16.72 -17.60 18.16
CA GLU A 98 18.13 -17.20 18.09
C GLU A 98 18.23 -15.98 17.17
#